data_AF-A0A9P4T7K0-F1
#
_entry.id   AF-A0A9P4T7K0-F1
#
_cell.length_a   1.000
_cell.length_b   1.000
_cell.length_c   1.000
_cell.angle_alpha   90.00
_cell.angle_beta   90.00
_cell.angle_gamma   90.00
#
_symmetry.space_group_name_H-M   'P 1'
#
loop_
_entity.id
_entity.type
_entity.pdbx_description
1 polymer ?
#
loop_
_entity_poly.entity_id
_entity_poly.type
_entity_poly.pdbx_seq_one_letter_code
_entity_poly.pdbx_strand_id
1 'polypeptide(L)'
;MRNFSRQLLAFLWLTVTIAARPLASAASDRVTPDLQDKCTFVLWQRQQDTIGYIQLNTILDHANDISIGIASQRSPAAFNSYTRIDEDHAFAVLGLLDDQRLSISYAVQDELAFEVGSVKWTSRDTYGNRREDDEPETAWCNASVWEGSFRRRERRLDCAFPCEKIANEDLEAGYGSALGGGWQRPIVLH
;
A
#
# COMPACT_ATOMS: atom_id res chain seq x y z
N MET A 1 23.42 81.54 -14.53
CA MET A 1 22.18 82.20 -15.01
C MET A 1 21.15 81.13 -15.33
N ARG A 2 19.89 81.44 -14.99
CA ARG A 2 18.71 80.57 -14.98
C ARG A 2 18.46 79.87 -16.31
N ASN A 3 17.94 78.64 -16.26
CA ASN A 3 16.93 78.15 -17.21
C ASN A 3 16.06 77.09 -16.52
N PHE A 4 14.85 77.50 -16.16
CA PHE A 4 13.76 76.63 -15.72
C PHE A 4 13.03 76.12 -16.98
N SER A 5 13.02 74.80 -17.20
CA SER A 5 12.14 74.17 -18.18
C SER A 5 11.17 73.25 -17.45
N ARG A 6 9.89 73.61 -17.50
CA ARG A 6 8.76 72.82 -17.01
C ARG A 6 8.38 71.83 -18.11
N GLN A 7 8.45 70.53 -17.84
CA GLN A 7 7.72 69.53 -18.61
C GLN A 7 6.74 68.79 -17.69
N LEU A 8 5.46 68.88 -18.06
CA LEU A 8 4.36 68.14 -17.46
C LEU A 8 4.51 66.66 -17.80
N LEU A 9 4.50 65.79 -16.78
CA LEU A 9 4.29 64.36 -16.93
C LEU A 9 2.82 64.05 -16.61
N ALA A 10 2.05 63.72 -17.64
CA ALA A 10 0.71 63.18 -17.52
C ALA A 10 0.81 61.70 -17.12
N PHE A 11 0.39 61.38 -15.90
CA PHE A 11 0.26 60.00 -15.43
C PHE A 11 -1.09 59.43 -15.91
N LEU A 12 -1.06 58.58 -16.94
CA LEU A 12 -2.17 57.71 -17.28
C LEU A 12 -2.24 56.57 -16.26
N TRP A 13 -3.31 56.53 -15.47
CA TRP A 13 -3.61 55.42 -14.57
C TRP A 13 -4.35 54.34 -15.36
N LEU A 14 -3.66 53.25 -15.71
CA LEU A 14 -4.27 52.04 -16.25
C LEU A 14 -4.78 51.19 -15.07
N THR A 15 -6.09 51.20 -14.82
CA THR A 15 -6.71 50.32 -13.84
C THR A 15 -6.90 48.93 -14.46
N VAL A 16 -6.04 47.98 -14.11
CA VAL A 16 -6.18 46.57 -14.47
C VAL A 16 -7.21 45.94 -13.53
N THR A 17 -8.42 45.69 -14.02
CA THR A 17 -9.45 44.90 -13.33
C THR A 17 -9.12 43.42 -13.47
N ILE A 18 -8.54 42.83 -12.42
CA ILE A 18 -8.32 41.38 -12.31
C ILE A 18 -9.68 40.74 -12.03
N ALA A 19 -10.30 40.14 -13.04
CA ALA A 19 -11.47 39.29 -12.86
C ALA A 19 -11.05 38.02 -12.10
N ALA A 20 -11.40 37.93 -10.83
CA ALA A 20 -11.24 36.72 -10.03
C ALA A 20 -12.19 35.65 -10.59
N ARG A 21 -11.63 34.74 -11.41
CA ARG A 21 -12.33 33.51 -11.80
C ARG A 21 -12.40 32.62 -10.56
N PRO A 22 -13.59 32.17 -10.13
CA PRO A 22 -13.69 31.17 -9.08
C PRO A 22 -12.99 29.90 -9.59
N LEU A 23 -11.95 29.46 -8.87
CA LEU A 23 -11.40 28.12 -9.07
C LEU A 23 -12.51 27.14 -8.69
N ALA A 24 -13.17 26.59 -9.70
CA ALA A 24 -13.96 25.39 -9.54
C ALA A 24 -12.99 24.32 -9.00
N SER A 25 -13.18 23.96 -7.73
CA SER A 25 -12.51 22.82 -7.14
C SER A 25 -12.86 21.61 -7.99
N ALA A 26 -11.90 21.10 -8.76
CA ALA A 26 -12.03 19.80 -9.40
C ALA A 26 -12.20 18.79 -8.27
N ALA A 27 -13.44 18.38 -8.03
CA ALA A 27 -13.72 17.22 -7.20
C ALA A 27 -13.09 16.03 -7.94
N SER A 28 -11.93 15.60 -7.44
CA SER A 28 -11.37 14.31 -7.81
C SER A 28 -12.39 13.27 -7.36
N ASP A 29 -13.13 12.69 -8.30
CA ASP A 29 -13.95 11.51 -8.02
C ASP A 29 -13.02 10.44 -7.47
N ARG A 30 -13.09 10.23 -6.15
CA ARG A 30 -12.37 9.13 -5.51
C ARG A 30 -13.09 7.86 -5.92
N VAL A 31 -12.58 7.22 -6.96
CA VAL A 31 -13.03 5.88 -7.36
C VAL A 31 -12.75 4.95 -6.18
N THR A 32 -13.80 4.34 -5.64
CA THR A 32 -13.66 3.29 -4.63
C THR A 32 -13.22 2.01 -5.34
N PRO A 33 -12.14 1.34 -4.88
CA PRO A 33 -11.73 0.06 -5.46
C PRO A 33 -12.80 -1.00 -5.28
N ASP A 34 -13.04 -1.77 -6.34
CA ASP A 34 -13.75 -3.04 -6.21
C ASP A 34 -12.83 -4.07 -5.54
N LEU A 35 -13.34 -4.70 -4.49
CA LEU A 35 -12.60 -5.64 -3.66
C LEU A 35 -13.08 -7.08 -3.84
N GLN A 36 -14.10 -7.34 -4.65
CA GLN A 36 -14.78 -8.64 -4.69
C GLN A 36 -13.81 -9.81 -4.95
N ASP A 37 -12.79 -9.62 -5.79
CA ASP A 37 -11.80 -10.67 -6.13
C ASP A 37 -10.40 -10.32 -5.58
N LYS A 38 -10.34 -9.71 -4.39
CA LYS A 38 -9.10 -9.22 -3.79
C LYS A 38 -8.84 -9.77 -2.40
N CYS A 39 -7.56 -10.03 -2.13
CA CYS A 39 -7.03 -10.08 -0.79
C CYS A 39 -6.54 -8.68 -0.40
N THR A 40 -6.82 -8.25 0.82
CA THR A 40 -6.35 -6.97 1.37
C THR A 40 -5.60 -7.17 2.67
N PHE A 41 -4.66 -6.29 2.96
CA PHE A 41 -3.97 -6.27 4.24
C PHE A 41 -3.52 -4.88 4.63
N VAL A 42 -3.36 -4.69 5.93
CA VAL A 42 -2.74 -3.50 6.52
C VAL A 42 -1.35 -3.87 6.99
N LEU A 43 -0.34 -3.18 6.46
CA LEU A 43 1.04 -3.33 6.86
C LEU A 43 1.51 -2.05 7.56
N TRP A 44 2.02 -2.18 8.77
CA TRP A 44 2.72 -1.09 9.44
C TRP A 44 4.19 -1.16 9.08
N GLN A 45 4.73 -0.10 8.48
CA GLN A 45 6.14 0.04 8.19
C GLN A 45 6.77 1.03 9.16
N ARG A 46 7.76 0.58 9.92
CA ARG A 46 8.57 1.40 10.81
C ARG A 46 9.99 1.46 10.29
N GLN A 47 10.60 2.62 10.41
CA GLN A 47 12.03 2.79 10.20
C GLN A 47 12.67 3.31 11.48
N GLN A 48 13.79 2.69 11.86
CA GLN A 48 14.63 3.14 12.95
C GLN A 48 16.06 3.25 12.43
N ASP A 49 16.58 4.48 12.40
CA ASP A 49 17.78 4.87 11.69
C ASP A 49 17.71 4.42 10.22
N THR A 50 18.55 3.46 9.80
CA THR A 50 18.53 2.90 8.45
C THR A 50 17.83 1.55 8.35
N ILE A 51 17.35 1.01 9.48
CA ILE A 51 16.78 -0.34 9.54
C ILE A 51 15.27 -0.28 9.36
N GLY A 52 14.77 -1.07 8.41
CA GLY A 52 13.35 -1.26 8.16
C GLY A 52 12.74 -2.33 9.05
N TYR A 53 11.50 -2.11 9.42
CA TYR A 53 10.69 -3.02 10.22
C TYR A 53 9.27 -3.04 9.70
N ILE A 54 8.63 -4.21 9.71
CA ILE A 54 7.24 -4.36 9.29
C ILE A 54 6.42 -5.14 10.30
N GLN A 55 5.13 -4.85 10.37
CA GLN A 55 4.16 -5.63 11.13
C GLN A 55 2.94 -5.91 10.26
N LEU A 56 2.68 -7.19 10.02
CA LEU A 56 1.49 -7.71 9.35
C LEU A 56 0.78 -8.68 10.29
N ASN A 57 -0.49 -8.40 10.59
CA ASN A 57 -1.27 -9.20 11.54
C ASN A 57 -2.35 -10.05 10.88
N THR A 58 -2.97 -9.54 9.81
CA THR A 58 -4.15 -10.15 9.20
C THR A 58 -4.16 -9.89 7.70
N ILE A 59 -4.58 -10.89 6.92
CA ILE A 59 -4.98 -10.75 5.52
C ILE A 59 -6.48 -11.05 5.44
N LEU A 60 -7.23 -10.22 4.73
CA LEU A 60 -8.65 -10.41 4.47
C LEU A 60 -8.82 -10.84 3.01
N ASP A 61 -9.38 -12.03 2.81
CA ASP A 61 -9.75 -12.57 1.51
C ASP A 61 -11.22 -12.27 1.25
N HIS A 62 -11.49 -11.26 0.43
CA HIS A 62 -12.85 -10.82 0.12
C HIS A 62 -13.56 -11.75 -0.88
N ALA A 63 -12.82 -12.49 -1.70
CA ALA A 63 -13.40 -13.43 -2.66
C ALA A 63 -14.11 -14.59 -1.98
N ASN A 64 -13.58 -15.01 -0.83
CA ASN A 64 -14.06 -16.15 -0.06
C ASN A 64 -14.67 -15.79 1.30
N ASP A 65 -14.68 -14.50 1.69
CA ASP A 65 -15.10 -14.01 3.00
C ASP A 65 -14.33 -14.67 4.16
N ILE A 66 -13.00 -14.75 4.02
CA ILE A 66 -12.09 -15.39 4.99
C ILE A 66 -11.12 -14.38 5.59
N SER A 67 -10.82 -14.54 6.88
CA SER A 67 -9.78 -13.78 7.58
C SER A 67 -8.62 -14.68 8.00
N ILE A 68 -7.42 -14.38 7.50
CA ILE A 68 -6.20 -15.14 7.75
C ILE A 68 -5.38 -14.44 8.83
N GLY A 69 -5.33 -15.02 10.03
CA GLY A 69 -4.54 -14.52 11.14
C GLY A 69 -3.04 -14.82 11.00
N ILE A 70 -2.25 -13.80 10.66
CA ILE A 70 -0.79 -13.90 10.53
C ILE A 70 -0.11 -13.81 11.90
N ALA A 71 -0.62 -12.95 12.78
CA ALA A 71 -0.08 -12.79 14.13
C ALA A 71 -0.13 -14.09 14.95
N SER A 72 -1.16 -14.92 14.75
CA SER A 72 -1.30 -16.24 15.38
C SER A 72 -0.29 -17.28 14.92
N GLN A 73 0.39 -17.04 13.79
CA GLN A 73 1.47 -17.92 13.31
C GLN A 73 2.79 -17.65 14.05
N ARG A 74 2.87 -16.55 14.79
CA ARG A 74 4.05 -16.17 15.58
C ARG A 74 3.99 -16.78 16.96
N SER A 75 5.15 -16.87 17.62
CA SER A 75 5.16 -17.22 19.05
C SER A 75 4.38 -16.18 19.86
N PRO A 76 3.78 -16.54 21.00
CA PRO A 76 3.01 -15.58 21.82
C PRO A 76 3.80 -14.32 22.20
N ALA A 77 5.11 -14.44 22.39
CA ALA A 77 5.99 -13.30 22.69
C ALA A 77 6.20 -12.34 21.50
N ALA A 78 5.90 -12.78 20.28
CA ALA A 78 6.11 -12.05 19.03
C ALA A 78 4.79 -11.66 18.32
N PHE A 79 3.64 -11.86 18.96
CA PHE A 79 2.32 -11.66 18.35
C PHE A 79 2.13 -10.25 17.76
N ASN A 80 2.61 -9.22 18.47
CA ASN A 80 2.57 -7.82 18.03
C ASN A 80 3.98 -7.25 17.75
N SER A 81 4.96 -8.11 17.45
CA SER A 81 6.31 -7.65 17.19
C SER A 81 6.47 -7.14 15.76
N TYR A 82 7.41 -6.22 15.60
CA TYR A 82 7.91 -5.85 14.29
C TYR A 82 8.96 -6.87 13.82
N THR A 83 8.92 -7.21 12.54
CA THR A 83 9.91 -8.05 11.87
C THR A 83 10.86 -7.15 11.10
N ARG A 84 12.17 -7.37 11.25
CA ARG A 84 13.20 -6.65 10.49
C ARG A 84 13.08 -6.96 8.99
N ILE A 85 13.28 -5.95 8.15
CA ILE A 85 13.34 -6.06 6.69
C ILE A 85 14.51 -5.22 6.18
N ASP A 86 15.37 -5.83 5.36
CA ASP A 86 16.51 -5.20 4.69
C ASP A 86 16.91 -6.03 3.47
N GLU A 87 18.08 -5.75 2.88
CA GLU A 87 18.57 -6.42 1.67
C GLU A 87 18.74 -7.94 1.85
N ASP A 88 19.06 -8.39 3.06
CA ASP A 88 19.30 -9.81 3.38
C ASP A 88 18.07 -10.49 4.00
N HIS A 89 17.11 -9.71 4.50
CA HIS A 89 15.95 -10.24 5.24
C HIS A 89 14.64 -9.91 4.55
N ALA A 90 13.95 -10.94 4.05
CA ALA A 90 12.58 -10.86 3.55
C ALA A 90 11.58 -11.50 4.52
N PHE A 91 10.30 -11.10 4.40
CA PHE A 91 9.19 -11.68 5.13
C PHE A 91 8.29 -12.46 4.16
N ALA A 92 7.74 -13.59 4.62
CA ALA A 92 6.80 -14.37 3.82
C ALA A 92 5.63 -14.85 4.66
N VAL A 93 4.43 -14.76 4.10
CA VAL A 93 3.24 -15.47 4.55
C VAL A 93 3.06 -16.67 3.64
N LEU A 94 3.07 -17.87 4.23
CA LEU A 94 2.87 -19.14 3.54
C LEU A 94 1.43 -19.64 3.73
N GLY A 95 1.01 -20.55 2.86
CA GLY A 95 -0.28 -21.23 2.98
C GLY A 95 -1.46 -20.28 2.75
N LEU A 96 -1.31 -19.33 1.82
CA LEU A 96 -2.48 -18.72 1.19
C LEU A 96 -3.17 -19.76 0.30
N LEU A 97 -4.38 -19.47 -0.17
CA LEU A 97 -5.10 -20.38 -1.09
C LEU A 97 -4.22 -20.75 -2.30
N ASP A 98 -4.39 -21.97 -2.79
CA ASP A 98 -3.58 -22.59 -3.87
C ASP A 98 -2.07 -22.63 -3.59
N ASP A 99 -1.71 -22.83 -2.32
CA ASP A 99 -0.33 -22.84 -1.84
C ASP A 99 0.45 -21.55 -2.20
N GLN A 100 -0.26 -20.46 -2.43
CA GLN A 100 0.35 -19.18 -2.73
C GLN A 100 1.09 -18.63 -1.51
N ARG A 101 2.03 -17.74 -1.81
CA ARG A 101 2.87 -17.06 -0.81
C ARG A 101 2.89 -15.57 -1.09
N LEU A 102 2.61 -14.77 -0.07
CA LEU A 102 2.92 -13.35 -0.08
C LEU A 102 4.34 -13.14 0.42
N SER A 103 5.21 -12.64 -0.45
CA SER A 103 6.57 -12.22 -0.11
C SER A 103 6.64 -10.71 0.00
N ILE A 104 7.30 -10.22 1.05
CA ILE A 104 7.55 -8.80 1.29
C ILE A 104 9.06 -8.65 1.48
N SER A 105 9.69 -7.82 0.66
CA SER A 105 11.14 -7.61 0.66
C SER A 105 11.49 -6.13 0.62
N TYR A 106 12.72 -5.80 1.01
CA TYR A 106 13.25 -4.46 0.85
C TYR A 106 13.40 -4.11 -0.62
N ALA A 107 12.98 -2.90 -0.99
CA ALA A 107 13.25 -2.27 -2.27
C ALA A 107 14.03 -0.97 -2.05
N VAL A 108 14.45 -0.33 -3.14
CA VAL A 108 15.23 0.91 -3.06
C VAL A 108 14.46 2.03 -2.35
N GLN A 109 15.17 2.94 -1.66
CA GLN A 109 14.60 4.17 -1.10
C GLN A 109 13.47 3.97 -0.07
N ASP A 110 13.64 3.04 0.87
CA ASP A 110 12.67 2.74 1.95
C ASP A 110 11.33 2.15 1.46
N GLU A 111 11.30 1.68 0.21
CA GLU A 111 10.16 0.97 -0.34
C GLU A 111 10.17 -0.49 0.03
N LEU A 112 8.98 -1.07 -0.06
CA LEU A 112 8.79 -2.51 0.02
C LEU A 112 8.36 -3.02 -1.34
N ALA A 113 8.94 -4.15 -1.74
CA ALA A 113 8.48 -4.93 -2.87
C ALA A 113 7.62 -6.09 -2.36
N PHE A 114 6.54 -6.34 -3.08
CA PHE A 114 5.53 -7.35 -2.79
C PHE A 114 5.42 -8.32 -3.97
N GLU A 115 5.23 -9.60 -3.66
CA GLU A 115 5.07 -10.64 -4.67
C GLU A 115 4.08 -11.71 -4.20
N VAL A 116 3.16 -12.07 -5.09
CA VAL A 116 2.24 -13.21 -4.96
C VAL A 116 2.14 -13.89 -6.33
N GLY A 117 2.66 -15.11 -6.45
CA GLY A 117 2.70 -15.82 -7.74
C GLY A 117 3.46 -15.02 -8.80
N SER A 118 2.79 -14.66 -9.90
CA SER A 118 3.34 -13.81 -10.96
C SER A 118 3.12 -12.31 -10.74
N VAL A 119 2.30 -11.93 -9.74
CA VAL A 119 1.93 -10.54 -9.47
C VAL A 119 2.99 -9.91 -8.60
N LYS A 120 3.55 -8.79 -9.07
CA LYS A 120 4.59 -8.02 -8.37
C LYS A 120 4.21 -6.55 -8.33
N TRP A 121 4.36 -5.93 -7.17
CA TRP A 121 4.09 -4.51 -6.98
C TRP A 121 4.95 -3.97 -5.82
N THR A 122 4.88 -2.67 -5.60
CA THR A 122 5.67 -1.94 -4.62
C THR A 122 4.80 -1.06 -3.74
N SER A 123 5.37 -0.55 -2.65
CA SER A 123 4.71 0.44 -1.79
C SER A 123 4.45 1.79 -2.47
N ARG A 124 4.90 1.99 -3.73
CA ARG A 124 4.61 3.17 -4.56
C ARG A 124 3.43 2.97 -5.51
N ASP A 125 3.03 1.73 -5.78
CA ASP A 125 1.96 1.43 -6.71
C ASP A 125 0.60 1.71 -6.03
N THR A 126 0.15 2.96 -6.11
CA THR A 126 -1.07 3.44 -5.45
C THR A 126 -2.30 3.22 -6.31
N TYR A 127 -3.43 2.89 -5.67
CA TYR A 127 -4.69 2.68 -6.39
C TYR A 127 -5.13 3.93 -7.17
N GLY A 128 -5.50 3.76 -8.42
CA GLY A 128 -6.07 4.81 -9.26
C GLY A 128 -5.05 5.81 -9.80
N ASN A 129 -3.75 5.55 -9.65
CA ASN A 129 -2.68 6.36 -10.24
C ASN A 129 -2.29 5.80 -11.61
N ARG A 130 -3.31 5.62 -12.45
CA ARG A 130 -3.17 4.95 -13.74
C ARG A 130 -3.34 5.92 -14.89
N ARG A 131 -2.68 5.64 -16.01
CA ARG A 131 -3.04 6.27 -17.28
C ARG A 131 -4.26 5.55 -17.85
N GLU A 132 -5.02 6.27 -18.67
CA GLU A 132 -6.26 5.81 -19.29
C GLU A 132 -6.05 4.47 -20.04
N ASP A 133 -4.86 4.24 -20.58
CA ASP A 133 -4.52 3.09 -21.44
C ASP A 133 -3.94 1.83 -20.76
N ASP A 134 -3.62 1.83 -19.45
CA ASP A 134 -2.95 0.66 -18.85
C ASP A 134 -3.91 -0.57 -18.63
N GLU A 135 -3.49 -1.65 -17.98
CA GLU A 135 -4.41 -2.75 -17.56
C GLU A 135 -4.89 -2.57 -16.12
N PRO A 136 -6.13 -2.98 -15.77
CA PRO A 136 -6.71 -2.67 -14.46
C PRO A 136 -5.74 -3.13 -13.36
N GLU A 137 -5.52 -2.28 -12.35
CA GLU A 137 -4.53 -2.55 -11.31
C GLU A 137 -4.89 -3.85 -10.59
N THR A 138 -4.06 -4.87 -10.81
CA THR A 138 -4.26 -6.18 -10.20
C THR A 138 -3.82 -6.18 -8.74
N ALA A 139 -2.84 -5.36 -8.38
CA ALA A 139 -2.37 -5.15 -7.02
C ALA A 139 -1.95 -3.69 -6.78
N TRP A 140 -2.04 -3.23 -5.53
CA TRP A 140 -1.66 -1.87 -5.11
C TRP A 140 -1.31 -1.80 -3.62
N CYS A 141 -0.69 -0.69 -3.22
CA CYS A 141 -0.46 -0.28 -1.85
C CYS A 141 -0.63 1.24 -1.71
N ASN A 142 -1.64 1.66 -0.97
CA ASN A 142 -1.83 3.06 -0.60
C ASN A 142 -1.04 3.36 0.67
N ALA A 143 0.06 4.12 0.51
CA ALA A 143 0.91 4.51 1.61
C ALA A 143 0.43 5.79 2.29
N SER A 144 0.29 5.75 3.62
CA SER A 144 0.13 6.96 4.42
C SER A 144 1.41 7.79 4.43
N VAL A 145 1.28 9.05 4.85
CA VAL A 145 2.45 9.87 5.18
C VAL A 145 3.25 9.23 6.31
N TRP A 146 4.56 9.48 6.31
CA TRP A 146 5.43 9.12 7.41
C TRP A 146 5.12 9.99 8.63
N GLU A 147 4.92 9.35 9.77
CA GLU A 147 4.75 9.97 11.08
C GLU A 147 6.01 9.77 11.92
N GLY A 148 6.47 10.82 12.61
CA GLY A 148 7.65 10.77 13.46
C GLY A 148 8.83 11.59 12.92
N SER A 149 10.04 11.19 13.31
CA SER A 149 11.30 11.87 12.98
C SER A 149 12.09 11.12 11.92
N PHE A 150 13.09 11.77 11.32
CA PHE A 150 13.99 11.13 10.35
C PHE A 150 14.70 9.88 10.92
N ARG A 151 15.02 9.85 12.23
CA ARG A 151 15.65 8.69 12.88
C ARG A 151 14.67 7.62 13.33
N ARG A 152 13.39 7.96 13.45
CA ARG A 152 12.34 7.03 13.87
C ARG A 152 11.01 7.49 13.34
N ARG A 153 10.51 6.79 12.34
CA ARG A 153 9.24 7.08 11.68
C ARG A 153 8.45 5.83 11.39
N GLU A 154 7.15 5.99 11.23
CA GLU A 154 6.20 4.92 10.99
C GLU A 154 5.16 5.38 9.97
N ARG A 155 4.67 4.45 9.15
CA ARG A 155 3.55 4.69 8.24
C ARG A 155 2.71 3.43 8.10
N ARG A 156 1.46 3.64 7.70
CA ARG A 156 0.50 2.59 7.35
C ARG A 156 0.50 2.38 5.84
N LEU A 157 0.42 1.14 5.41
CA LEU A 157 0.23 0.75 4.01
C LEU A 157 -1.05 -0.08 3.93
N ASP A 158 -2.00 0.38 3.14
CA ASP A 158 -3.24 -0.35 2.84
C ASP A 158 -3.09 -0.99 1.45
N CYS A 159 -2.87 -2.29 1.42
CA CYS A 159 -2.49 -3.02 0.21
C CYS A 159 -3.56 -4.02 -0.22
N ALA A 160 -3.59 -4.30 -1.52
CA ALA A 160 -4.43 -5.35 -2.09
C ALA A 160 -3.71 -6.10 -3.21
N PHE A 161 -4.11 -7.34 -3.44
CA PHE A 161 -3.64 -8.21 -4.51
C PHE A 161 -4.78 -9.16 -4.93
N PRO A 162 -4.72 -9.79 -6.10
CA PRO A 162 -5.80 -10.66 -6.54
C PRO A 162 -5.82 -11.95 -5.72
N CYS A 163 -7.01 -12.45 -5.41
CA CYS A 163 -7.21 -13.78 -4.86
C CYS A 163 -8.26 -14.53 -5.67
N GLU A 164 -8.11 -15.84 -5.73
CA GLU A 164 -9.03 -16.70 -6.47
C GLU A 164 -10.22 -17.08 -5.57
N LYS A 165 -11.39 -17.15 -6.18
CA LYS A 165 -12.60 -17.63 -5.52
C LYS A 165 -12.60 -19.16 -5.53
N ILE A 166 -12.76 -19.76 -4.38
CA ILE A 166 -12.90 -21.22 -4.23
C ILE A 166 -14.20 -21.64 -4.92
N ALA A 167 -14.12 -22.64 -5.80
CA ALA A 167 -15.31 -23.18 -6.44
C ALA A 167 -16.18 -23.91 -5.41
N ASN A 168 -17.50 -23.82 -5.54
CA ASN A 168 -18.44 -24.47 -4.61
C ASN A 168 -18.23 -26.00 -4.53
N GLU A 169 -17.72 -26.62 -5.60
CA GLU A 169 -17.44 -28.06 -5.69
C GLU A 169 -16.30 -28.48 -4.74
N ASP A 170 -15.32 -27.59 -4.48
CA ASP A 170 -14.19 -27.86 -3.59
C ASP A 170 -14.57 -27.74 -2.11
N LEU A 171 -15.60 -26.95 -1.79
CA LEU A 171 -16.13 -26.82 -0.43
C LEU A 171 -16.86 -28.10 0.03
N GLU A 172 -17.53 -28.80 -0.88
CA GLU A 172 -18.24 -30.05 -0.58
C GLU A 172 -17.28 -31.26 -0.45
N ALA A 173 -16.14 -31.24 -1.14
CA ALA A 173 -15.14 -32.30 -1.08
C ALA A 173 -14.30 -32.29 0.23
N GLY A 174 -14.14 -31.12 0.87
CA GLY A 174 -13.28 -30.95 2.06
C GLY A 174 -13.92 -31.28 3.42
N TYR A 175 -15.24 -31.34 3.52
CA TYR A 175 -15.95 -31.58 4.80
C TYR A 175 -16.35 -33.04 5.04
N GLY A 176 -15.86 -33.96 4.22
CA GLY A 176 -16.07 -35.39 4.35
C GLY A 176 -14.76 -36.16 4.50
N SER A 177 -14.09 -36.03 5.66
CA SER A 177 -12.94 -36.83 6.16
C SER A 177 -11.58 -36.12 6.15
N ALA A 178 -11.22 -35.44 7.25
CA ALA A 178 -9.85 -35.46 7.79
C ALA A 178 -9.75 -34.71 9.13
N LEU A 179 -9.81 -35.46 10.22
CA LEU A 179 -9.11 -35.12 11.44
C LEU A 179 -7.59 -35.10 11.12
N GLY A 180 -6.91 -33.95 11.23
CA GLY A 180 -5.45 -33.94 11.41
C GLY A 180 -4.57 -33.27 10.34
N GLY A 181 -5.05 -32.29 9.58
CA GLY A 181 -4.17 -31.45 8.73
C GLY A 181 -3.49 -30.35 9.55
N GLY A 182 -2.33 -30.63 10.12
CA GLY A 182 -1.52 -29.62 10.82
C GLY A 182 -0.99 -28.58 9.83
N TRP A 183 -1.35 -27.31 10.03
CA TRP A 183 -0.74 -26.17 9.35
C TRP A 183 0.79 -26.24 9.49
N GLN A 184 1.49 -26.38 8.38
CA GLN A 184 2.95 -26.40 8.37
C GLN A 184 3.47 -25.06 8.90
N ARG A 185 4.34 -25.13 9.90
CA ARG A 185 4.93 -23.97 10.56
C ARG A 185 5.72 -23.17 9.51
N PRO A 186 5.61 -21.83 9.48
CA PRO A 186 6.40 -21.04 8.56
C PRO A 186 7.90 -21.16 8.88
N ILE A 187 8.68 -21.40 7.84
CA ILE A 187 10.14 -21.34 7.88
C ILE A 187 10.51 -19.87 7.62
N VAL A 188 11.16 -19.25 8.59
CA VAL A 188 11.89 -18.00 8.34
C VAL A 188 13.09 -18.40 7.48
N LEU A 189 13.08 -17.98 6.21
CA LEU A 189 14.26 -18.09 5.36
C LEU A 189 15.27 -17.04 5.87
N HIS A 190 16.36 -17.53 6.44
CA HIS A 190 17.54 -16.76 6.80
C HIS A 190 18.49 -16.64 5.60
#